data_AF-A0A1H0GMZ6-F1
#
_entry.id   AF-A0A1H0GMZ6-F1
#
_cell.length_a   1.000
_cell.length_b   1.000
_cell.length_c   1.000
_cell.angle_alpha   90.00
_cell.angle_beta   90.00
_cell.angle_gamma   90.00
#
_symmetry.space_group_name_H-M   'P 1'
#
loop_
_entity.id
_entity.type
_entity.pdbx_description
1 polymer ?
#
loop_
_entity_poly.entity_id
_entity_poly.type
_entity_poly.pdbx_seq_one_letter_code
_entity_poly.pdbx_strand_id
1 'polypeptide(L)' 'MPRIVAFFACSVVCVASSLPAHAEERAGVVEQIDAESGTVMLADGTRYLLPQTLDSATVHRGMEVHLLIAS' A
#
# COMPACT_ATOMS: atom_id res chain seq x y z
N MET A 1 -12.24 -1.55 -6.33
CA MET A 1 -10.87 -1.90 -5.86
C MET A 1 -10.47 -0.84 -4.84
N PRO A 2 -10.00 -1.21 -3.64
CA PRO A 2 -9.72 -0.25 -2.56
C PRO A 2 -8.51 0.64 -2.90
N ARG A 3 -8.52 1.88 -2.39
CA ARG A 3 -7.42 2.85 -2.61
C ARG A 3 -6.55 2.96 -1.37
N ILE A 4 -5.24 2.88 -1.55
CA ILE A 4 -4.28 3.14 -0.49
C ILE A 4 -4.16 4.66 -0.32
N VAL A 5 -4.27 5.13 0.91
CA VAL A 5 -4.02 6.53 1.29
C VAL A 5 -2.63 6.73 1.89
N ALA A 6 -2.00 5.67 2.41
CA ALA A 6 -0.60 5.68 2.81
C ALA A 6 0.02 4.29 2.69
N PHE A 7 1.29 4.26 2.26
CA PHE A 7 2.05 3.05 1.97
C PHE A 7 3.39 3.12 2.67
N PHE A 8 3.74 2.11 3.47
CA PHE A 8 5.00 2.04 4.18
C PHE A 8 5.71 0.74 3.84
N ALA A 9 6.93 0.86 3.32
CA ALA A 9 7.85 -0.26 3.03
C ALA A 9 8.71 -0.64 4.25
N CYS A 10 8.38 -0.14 5.44
CA CYS A 10 9.17 -0.24 6.66
C CYS A 10 8.30 -0.72 7.81
N SER A 11 8.89 -1.45 8.76
CA SER A 11 8.22 -2.02 9.94
C SER A 11 7.76 -1.02 11.01
N VAL A 12 7.98 0.28 10.82
CA VAL A 12 7.56 1.32 11.77
C VAL A 12 6.59 2.26 11.08
N VAL A 13 5.31 2.05 11.36
CA VAL A 13 4.23 2.96 10.99
C VAL A 13 4.01 3.93 12.15
N CYS A 14 4.56 5.15 12.05
CA CYS A 14 4.18 6.25 12.94
C CYS A 14 3.06 7.05 12.26
N VAL A 15 1.81 6.76 12.62
CA VAL A 15 0.67 7.50 12.09
C VAL A 15 0.49 8.81 12.84
N ALA A 16 0.71 9.95 12.17
CA ALA A 16 0.24 11.24 12.64
C ALA A 16 -1.29 11.33 12.48
N SER A 17 -1.95 11.97 13.45
CA SER A 17 -3.38 11.99 13.78
C SER A 17 -4.39 12.48 12.70
N SER A 18 -4.03 12.53 11.41
CA SER A 18 -4.89 13.05 10.34
C SER A 18 -5.39 12.00 9.34
N LEU A 19 -5.32 10.71 9.67
CA LEU A 19 -5.97 9.70 8.83
C LEU A 19 -7.51 9.78 8.95
N PRO A 20 -8.24 9.44 7.87
CA PRO A 20 -9.67 9.24 7.96
C PRO A 20 -9.99 8.20 9.04
N ALA A 21 -10.97 8.48 9.90
CA ALA A 21 -11.39 7.59 11.00
C ALA A 21 -11.83 6.18 10.54
N HIS A 22 -11.97 5.96 9.24
CA HIS A 22 -12.41 4.72 8.62
C HIS A 22 -11.32 4.03 7.78
N ALA A 23 -10.05 4.44 7.88
CA ALA A 23 -8.98 3.76 7.16
C ALA A 23 -8.69 2.38 7.80
N GLU A 24 -8.77 1.31 7.02
CA GLU A 24 -8.35 -0.04 7.43
C GLU A 24 -6.82 -0.15 7.29
N GLU A 25 -6.15 -0.65 8.34
CA GLU A 25 -4.75 -1.02 8.25
C GLU A 25 -4.60 -2.48 7.79
N ARG A 26 -3.70 -2.72 6.84
CA ARG A 26 -3.33 -4.07 6.41
C ARG A 26 -1.84 -4.19 6.19
N ALA A 27 -1.25 -5.29 6.63
CA ALA A 27 0.13 -5.66 6.33
C ALA A 27 0.18 -6.79 5.30
N GLY A 28 1.24 -6.87 4.51
CA GLY A 28 1.47 -8.00 3.60
C GLY A 28 2.77 -7.90 2.83
N VAL A 29 3.01 -8.91 1.98
CA VAL A 29 4.20 -8.97 1.11
C VAL A 29 3.80 -8.66 -0.31
N VAL A 30 4.56 -7.81 -1.00
CA VAL A 30 4.33 -7.46 -2.40
C VAL A 30 4.65 -8.65 -3.31
N GLU A 31 3.67 -9.12 -4.07
CA GLU A 31 3.84 -10.19 -5.06
C GLU A 31 4.08 -9.60 -6.46
N GLN A 32 3.32 -8.57 -6.84
CA GLN A 32 3.41 -7.94 -8.16
C GLN A 32 3.17 -6.44 -8.08
N ILE A 33 3.89 -5.67 -8.90
CA ILE A 33 3.67 -4.24 -9.12
C ILE A 33 3.40 -4.03 -10.61
N ASP A 34 2.36 -3.26 -10.91
CA ASP A 34 2.08 -2.78 -12.26
C ASP A 34 2.18 -1.24 -12.24
N ALA A 35 3.29 -0.74 -12.75
CA ALA A 35 3.58 0.69 -12.80
C ALA A 35 2.73 1.42 -13.84
N GLU A 36 2.23 0.73 -14.87
CA GLU A 36 1.38 1.34 -15.90
C GLU A 36 -0.02 1.61 -15.35
N SER A 37 -0.59 0.64 -14.62
CA SER A 37 -1.89 0.82 -13.96
C SER A 37 -1.81 1.46 -12.57
N GLY A 38 -0.61 1.62 -12.01
CA GLY A 38 -0.40 2.13 -10.65
C GLY A 38 -0.98 1.20 -9.59
N THR A 39 -0.89 -0.11 -9.79
CA THR A 39 -1.45 -1.12 -8.88
C THR A 39 -0.37 -1.99 -8.24
N VAL A 40 -0.68 -2.45 -7.03
CA VAL A 40 0.12 -3.44 -6.30
C VAL A 40 -0.77 -4.62 -5.94
N MET A 41 -0.22 -5.83 -6.06
CA MET A 41 -0.84 -7.07 -5.62
C MET A 41 -0.01 -7.64 -4.47
N LEU A 42 -0.66 -7.95 -3.36
CA LEU A 42 -0.02 -8.62 -2.24
C LEU A 42 -0.07 -10.15 -2.43
N ALA A 43 0.73 -10.88 -1.64
CA ALA A 43 0.80 -12.34 -1.67
C ALA A 43 -0.52 -13.05 -1.33
N ASP A 44 -1.45 -12.36 -0.66
CA ASP A 44 -2.82 -12.85 -0.42
C ASP A 44 -3.73 -12.77 -1.66
N GLY A 45 -3.21 -12.24 -2.78
CA GLY A 45 -3.94 -12.02 -4.03
C GLY A 45 -4.75 -10.72 -4.07
N THR A 46 -4.79 -9.95 -2.99
CA THR A 46 -5.54 -8.69 -2.92
C THR A 46 -4.80 -7.60 -3.70
N ARG A 47 -5.57 -6.78 -4.43
CA ARG A 47 -5.06 -5.71 -5.28
C ARG A 47 -5.48 -4.33 -4.81
N TYR A 48 -4.56 -3.39 -4.90
CA TYR A 48 -4.76 -2.01 -4.47
C TYR A 48 -4.23 -1.01 -5.49
N LEU A 49 -4.84 0.18 -5.52
CA LEU A 49 -4.30 1.34 -6.20
C LEU A 49 -3.29 2.05 -5.30
N LEU A 50 -2.09 2.27 -5.82
CA LEU A 50 -1.06 3.04 -5.16
C LEU A 50 -1.40 4.55 -5.16
N PRO A 51 -0.94 5.30 -4.15
CA PRO A 51 -0.98 6.75 -4.20
C PRO A 51 -0.20 7.26 -5.43
N GLN A 52 -0.75 8.20 -6.19
CA GLN A 52 -0.08 8.76 -7.38
C GLN A 52 1.24 9.48 -7.06
N THR A 53 1.42 9.87 -5.79
CA THR A 53 2.64 10.52 -5.29
C THR A 53 3.73 9.52 -4.90
N LEU A 54 3.43 8.22 -4.84
CA LEU A 54 4.39 7.18 -4.52
C LEU A 54 5.12 6.77 -5.80
N ASP A 55 6.44 6.94 -5.80
CA ASP A 55 7.28 6.41 -6.88
C ASP A 55 7.28 4.87 -6.81
N SER A 56 6.71 4.22 -7.83
CA SER A 56 6.66 2.76 -7.92
C SER A 56 8.03 2.08 -7.88
N ALA A 57 9.12 2.79 -8.22
CA ALA A 57 10.49 2.26 -8.11
C ALA A 57 10.93 2.02 -6.65
N THR A 58 10.22 2.61 -5.68
CA THR A 58 10.48 2.42 -4.25
C THR A 58 9.88 1.12 -3.70
N VAL A 59 9.07 0.42 -4.48
CA VAL A 59 8.40 -0.83 -4.10
C VAL A 59 8.89 -1.95 -5.00
N HIS A 60 9.25 -3.08 -4.42
CA HIS A 60 9.69 -4.26 -5.17
C HIS A 60 9.06 -5.54 -4.64
N ARG A 61 9.03 -6.57 -5.48
CA ARG A 61 8.53 -7.90 -5.11
C ARG A 61 9.30 -8.45 -3.91
N GLY A 62 8.58 -9.08 -2.98
CA GLY A 62 9.13 -9.62 -1.74
C GLY A 62 9.22 -8.62 -0.59
N MET A 63 8.90 -7.35 -0.82
CA MET A 63 8.90 -6.32 0.21
C MET A 63 7.70 -6.49 1.15
N GLU A 64 7.94 -6.44 2.46
CA GLU A 64 6.89 -6.29 3.47
C GLU A 64 6.40 -4.84 3.52
N VAL A 65 5.08 -4.67 3.53
CA VAL A 65 4.44 -3.36 3.45
C VAL A 65 3.28 -3.26 4.42
N HIS A 66 3.07 -2.04 4.94
CA HIS A 66 1.85 -1.65 5.64
C HIS A 66 1.07 -0.66 4.79
N LEU A 67 -0.23 -0.91 4.67
CA LEU A 67 -1.18 -0.17 3.87
C LEU A 67 -2.24 0.44 4.78
N LEU A 68 -2.55 1.71 4.55
CA LEU A 68 -3.75 2.33 5.08
C LEU A 68 -4.73 2.53 3.94
N ILE A 69 -5.90 1.93 4.05
CA ILE A 69 -6.85 1.76 2.96
C ILE A 69 -8.12 2.51 3.30
N ALA A 70 -8.56 3.41 2.43
CA ALA A 70 -9.89 4.00 2.52
C ALA A 70 -10.85 3.26 1.57
N SER A 71 -12.00 2.84 2.10
CA SER A 71 -13.10 2.20 1.37
C SER A 71 -13.96 3.22 0.61
#